data_AF-A0AAV1D3H4-F1
#
_entry.id   AF-A0AAV1D3H4-F1
#
_cell.length_a   1.000
_cell.length_b   1.000
_cell.length_c   1.000
_cell.angle_alpha   90.00
_cell.angle_beta   90.00
_cell.angle_gamma   90.00
#
_symmetry.space_group_name_H-M   'P 1'
#
loop_
_entity.id
_entity.type
_entity.pdbx_description
1 polymer ?
#
loop_
_entity_poly.entity_id
_entity_poly.type
_entity_poly.pdbx_seq_one_letter_code
_entity_poly.pdbx_strand_id
1 'polypeptide(L)'
;MTAFELIFAFDEAISLGHKENVTVAQVKQYCEMDSLEEQLHKMNKETKVLTAIDFMKKKSAEIDKSKIEKTRIGGFVPSSGFGSSDSSISGGGGGYINPGFGISSDVDSFSTEPKGASRPSALATASLKGSGMKLGKSQRSNQFLESLKAEGENIVEDVTPPVGLSRPAAAPPTDPITFIIEEKLNATLKKDGGISSFDVQGTLSLQLLNEDDGQIQVEVETNPSVAFKTHPNINKELFNKENILAPKDASRAFPVNQPGNGLALLKWRNQSSDESLVPLTINCWPSVSGNETYVNIEYEAFSQFDLQNVVISVPLPTLRDGQGPSVRQIDGESRYDSRNYVLEWSIDHIDNTNRSGCLEFVVPRADPAVFFPMSVHFTATNTFGGLKVVNILPQRGGLAPKYSQKTILSTDNYQVV
;
A
#
# COMPACT_ATOMS: atom_id res chain seq x y z
N MET A 1 34.33 -1.67 23.05
CA MET A 1 32.88 -1.49 22.84
C MET A 1 32.44 -0.38 23.75
N THR A 2 31.87 0.66 23.17
CA THR A 2 31.19 1.73 23.90
C THR A 2 29.80 1.24 24.28
N ALA A 3 29.23 1.78 25.37
CA ALA A 3 27.93 1.31 25.89
C ALA A 3 26.80 1.41 24.85
N PHE A 4 26.85 2.41 23.97
CA PHE A 4 25.88 2.60 22.89
C PHE A 4 25.92 1.51 21.81
N GLU A 5 27.11 1.06 21.38
CA GLU A 5 27.24 -0.05 20.42
C GLU A 5 26.58 -1.34 20.96
N LEU A 6 26.70 -1.59 22.27
CA LEU A 6 26.04 -2.71 22.93
C LEU A 6 24.52 -2.53 22.99
N ILE A 7 24.02 -1.34 23.32
CA ILE A 7 22.58 -1.06 23.35
C ILE A 7 21.95 -1.24 21.97
N PHE A 8 22.56 -0.72 20.90
CA PHE A 8 22.07 -0.93 19.54
C PHE A 8 22.16 -2.40 19.11
N ALA A 9 23.25 -3.11 19.41
CA ALA A 9 23.34 -4.54 19.14
C ALA A 9 22.32 -5.38 19.93
N PHE A 10 21.85 -4.90 21.08
CA PHE A 10 20.75 -5.51 21.83
C PHE A 10 19.38 -5.21 21.22
N ASP A 11 19.13 -3.99 20.74
CA ASP A 11 17.90 -3.59 20.04
C ASP A 11 17.72 -4.41 18.74
N GLU A 12 18.81 -4.55 17.97
CA GLU A 12 18.87 -5.36 16.73
C GLU A 12 18.80 -6.89 16.97
N ALA A 13 19.12 -7.37 18.18
CA ALA A 13 19.03 -8.80 18.53
C ALA A 13 17.76 -9.16 19.31
N ILE A 14 17.08 -8.17 19.90
CA ILE A 14 15.91 -8.32 20.77
C ILE A 14 14.88 -7.23 20.44
N SER A 15 14.11 -7.44 19.38
CA SER A 15 13.02 -6.54 19.02
C SER A 15 11.81 -6.76 19.93
N LEU A 16 11.33 -5.70 20.59
CA LEU A 16 10.16 -5.70 21.48
C LEU A 16 10.19 -6.79 22.58
N GLY A 17 11.37 -7.15 23.09
CA GLY A 17 11.54 -8.15 24.15
C GLY A 17 11.58 -9.61 23.66
N HIS A 18 11.47 -9.86 22.36
CA HIS A 18 11.62 -11.18 21.76
C HIS A 18 12.99 -11.31 21.08
N LYS A 19 13.71 -12.40 21.35
CA LYS A 19 14.99 -12.69 20.70
C LYS A 19 14.79 -13.01 19.23
N GLU A 20 15.39 -12.23 18.35
CA GLU A 20 15.41 -12.52 16.92
C GLU A 20 16.47 -13.57 16.58
N ASN A 21 16.19 -14.41 15.57
CA ASN A 21 17.13 -15.42 15.08
C ASN A 21 18.14 -14.82 14.08
N VAL A 22 18.85 -13.77 14.51
CA VAL A 22 19.94 -13.12 13.76
C VAL A 22 21.31 -13.65 14.16
N THR A 23 22.18 -13.78 13.17
CA THR A 23 23.60 -14.08 13.40
C THR A 23 24.37 -12.82 13.79
N VAL A 24 25.48 -12.97 14.51
CA VAL A 24 26.36 -11.84 14.92
C VAL A 24 26.85 -11.03 13.71
N ALA A 25 26.97 -11.65 12.53
CA ALA A 25 27.31 -10.95 11.29
C ALA A 25 26.19 -10.02 10.80
N GLN A 26 24.92 -10.40 10.96
CA GLN A 26 23.76 -9.58 10.59
C GLN A 26 23.56 -8.43 11.58
N VAL A 27 23.64 -8.70 12.89
CA VAL A 27 23.58 -7.63 13.93
C VAL A 27 24.64 -6.57 13.69
N LYS A 28 25.88 -6.98 13.34
CA LYS A 28 26.94 -6.03 12.95
C LYS A 28 26.58 -5.22 11.70
N GLN A 29 25.98 -5.86 10.69
CA GLN A 29 25.56 -5.19 9.46
C GLN A 29 24.39 -4.22 9.68
N TYR A 30 23.52 -4.44 10.67
CA TYR A 30 22.42 -3.53 11.00
C TYR A 30 22.91 -2.35 11.88
N CYS A 31 23.85 -2.61 12.81
CA CYS A 31 24.57 -1.55 13.53
C CYS A 31 25.44 -0.67 12.61
N GLU A 32 25.86 -1.19 11.45
CA GLU A 32 26.41 -0.40 10.35
C GLU A 32 25.23 0.34 9.66
N MET A 33 24.86 1.51 10.19
CA MET A 33 23.70 2.35 9.80
C MET A 33 23.72 2.91 8.35
N ASP A 34 24.38 2.24 7.41
CA ASP A 34 24.39 2.58 5.99
C ASP A 34 23.08 2.12 5.32
N SER A 35 22.09 3.01 5.24
CA SER A 35 20.85 2.75 4.51
C SER A 35 21.12 2.62 3.00
N LEU A 36 20.89 1.43 2.45
CA LEU A 36 20.93 1.17 1.00
C LEU A 36 19.96 2.08 0.23
N GLU A 37 18.82 2.43 0.84
CA GLU A 37 17.85 3.36 0.26
C GLU A 37 18.37 4.80 0.25
N GLU A 38 19.09 5.24 1.29
CA GLU A 38 19.76 6.54 1.30
C GLU A 38 20.88 6.59 0.24
N GLN A 39 21.68 5.54 0.11
CA GLN A 39 22.73 5.46 -0.90
C GLN A 39 22.15 5.52 -2.33
N LEU A 40 21.05 4.80 -2.59
CA LEU A 40 20.30 4.86 -3.85
C LEU A 40 19.73 6.28 -4.09
N HIS A 41 19.14 6.91 -3.07
CA HIS A 41 18.57 8.25 -3.15
C HIS A 41 19.64 9.31 -3.43
N LYS A 42 20.83 9.19 -2.81
CA LYS A 42 21.98 10.05 -3.06
C LYS A 42 22.51 9.90 -4.49
N MET A 43 22.69 8.66 -4.97
CA MET A 43 23.07 8.38 -6.36
C MET A 43 22.05 8.94 -7.37
N ASN A 44 20.75 8.82 -7.08
CA ASN A 44 19.69 9.39 -7.90
C ASN A 44 19.70 10.93 -7.91
N LYS A 45 20.01 11.58 -6.79
CA LYS A 45 20.20 13.04 -6.72
C LYS A 45 21.41 13.50 -7.52
N GLU A 46 22.56 12.84 -7.36
CA GLU A 46 23.78 13.15 -8.11
C GLU A 46 23.56 12.97 -9.62
N THR A 47 22.89 11.90 -10.04
CA THR A 47 22.51 11.67 -11.44
C THR A 47 21.60 12.79 -11.98
N LYS A 48 20.59 13.24 -11.22
CA LYS A 48 19.72 14.37 -11.59
C LYS A 48 20.49 15.69 -11.70
N VAL A 49 21.47 15.95 -10.84
CA VAL A 49 22.31 17.16 -10.90
C VAL A 49 23.23 17.13 -12.12
N LEU A 50 23.92 16.00 -12.37
CA LEU A 50 24.80 15.85 -13.53
C LEU A 50 24.06 15.99 -14.87
N THR A 51 22.90 15.33 -15.00
CA THR A 51 22.06 15.45 -16.21
C THR A 51 21.55 16.88 -16.44
N ALA A 52 21.20 17.61 -15.37
CA ALA A 52 20.85 19.03 -15.48
C ALA A 52 22.04 19.91 -15.92
N ILE A 53 23.24 19.68 -15.36
CA ILE A 53 24.46 20.42 -15.73
C ILE A 53 24.81 20.21 -17.21
N ASP A 54 24.77 18.98 -17.70
CA ASP A 54 25.11 18.70 -19.10
C ASP A 54 24.03 19.20 -20.08
N PHE A 55 22.75 19.16 -19.70
CA PHE A 55 21.69 19.81 -20.47
C PHE A 55 21.90 21.33 -20.57
N MET A 56 22.25 21.99 -19.45
CA MET A 56 22.55 23.44 -19.44
C MET A 56 23.76 23.77 -20.32
N LYS A 57 24.87 23.01 -20.24
CA LYS A 57 26.06 23.20 -21.09
C LYS A 57 25.75 23.02 -22.58
N LYS A 58 24.93 22.01 -22.93
CA LYS A 58 24.53 21.77 -24.31
C LYS A 58 23.69 22.93 -24.86
N LYS A 59 22.75 23.43 -24.05
CA LYS A 59 21.86 24.54 -24.41
C LYS A 59 22.60 25.88 -24.49
N SER A 60 23.59 26.14 -23.64
CA SER A 60 24.41 27.37 -23.75
C SER A 60 25.28 27.36 -25.02
N ALA A 61 25.95 26.24 -25.33
CA ALA A 61 26.73 26.10 -26.55
C ALA A 61 25.89 26.27 -27.83
N GLU A 62 24.64 25.80 -27.83
CA GLU A 62 23.69 25.99 -28.92
C GLU A 62 23.26 27.47 -29.07
N ILE A 63 22.97 28.14 -27.96
CA ILE A 63 22.64 29.58 -27.95
C ILE A 63 23.81 30.41 -28.50
N ASP A 64 25.03 30.17 -28.04
CA ASP A 64 26.18 30.97 -28.48
C ASP A 64 26.57 30.71 -29.93
N LYS A 65 26.44 29.46 -30.41
CA LYS A 65 26.54 29.14 -31.85
C LYS A 65 25.50 29.93 -32.67
N SER A 66 24.24 29.98 -32.21
CA SER A 66 23.16 30.72 -32.90
C SER A 66 23.37 32.24 -32.92
N LYS A 67 24.04 32.81 -31.90
CA LYS A 67 24.40 34.24 -31.88
C LYS A 67 25.51 34.54 -32.88
N ILE A 68 26.57 33.73 -32.91
CA ILE A 68 27.70 33.89 -33.84
C ILE A 68 27.21 33.80 -35.30
N GLU A 69 26.29 32.89 -35.59
CA GLU A 69 25.67 32.75 -36.91
C GLU A 69 24.84 33.98 -37.32
N LYS A 70 24.07 34.56 -36.39
CA LYS A 70 23.31 35.80 -36.62
C LYS A 70 24.22 37.03 -36.81
N THR A 71 25.31 37.14 -36.06
CA THR A 71 26.29 38.24 -36.23
C THR A 71 27.05 38.15 -37.56
N ARG A 72 27.17 36.95 -38.16
CA ARG A 72 27.90 36.76 -39.43
C ARG A 72 27.10 37.16 -40.69
N ILE A 73 25.79 37.39 -40.56
CA ILE A 73 24.88 37.68 -41.70
C ILE A 73 24.43 39.15 -41.75
N GLY A 74 24.60 39.94 -40.68
CA GLY A 74 24.17 41.34 -40.60
C GLY A 74 25.31 42.35 -40.44
N GLY A 75 26.02 42.69 -41.52
CA GLY A 75 27.05 43.73 -41.53
C GLY A 75 26.60 45.05 -42.18
N PHE A 76 26.94 46.20 -41.56
CA PHE A 76 26.71 47.59 -42.04
C PHE A 76 25.21 48.00 -42.19
N VAL A 77 24.75 49.25 -42.00
CA VAL A 77 25.30 50.61 -42.19
C VAL A 77 24.71 51.58 -41.12
N PRO A 78 25.37 52.69 -40.70
CA PRO A 78 24.76 53.72 -39.84
C PRO A 78 24.08 54.87 -40.61
N SER A 79 22.91 55.34 -40.13
CA SER A 79 22.21 56.59 -40.51
C SER A 79 21.14 56.89 -39.45
N SER A 80 21.16 57.97 -38.67
CA SER A 80 21.01 59.41 -38.98
C SER A 80 19.59 59.82 -39.44
N GLY A 81 18.98 60.80 -38.74
CA GLY A 81 17.68 61.44 -39.07
C GLY A 81 16.58 61.22 -38.01
N PHE A 82 16.38 62.12 -37.02
CA PHE A 82 15.43 63.27 -37.04
C PHE A 82 13.96 62.81 -37.01
N GLY A 83 13.18 62.92 -35.92
CA GLY A 83 12.68 64.13 -35.23
C GLY A 83 11.13 64.13 -35.37
N SER A 84 10.27 64.60 -34.45
CA SER A 84 10.38 65.48 -33.27
C SER A 84 9.12 65.35 -32.38
N SER A 85 9.19 65.80 -31.11
CA SER A 85 8.08 66.33 -30.26
C SER A 85 6.86 65.42 -29.93
N ASP A 86 6.18 65.45 -28.77
CA ASP A 86 6.36 66.08 -27.44
C ASP A 86 5.33 65.40 -26.47
N SER A 87 5.31 65.52 -25.13
CA SER A 87 6.10 66.28 -24.14
C SER A 87 6.41 65.42 -22.90
N SER A 88 7.19 65.97 -21.96
CA SER A 88 7.52 65.41 -20.64
C SER A 88 6.41 65.51 -19.57
N ILE A 89 6.34 64.51 -18.68
CA ILE A 89 6.32 64.79 -17.23
C ILE A 89 7.18 63.76 -16.47
N SER A 90 7.79 64.20 -15.36
CA SER A 90 8.63 63.43 -14.42
C SER A 90 7.95 62.14 -13.93
N GLY A 91 8.61 61.01 -13.66
CA GLY A 91 9.95 60.85 -13.08
C GLY A 91 9.86 60.79 -11.54
N GLY A 92 10.15 59.68 -10.85
CA GLY A 92 10.50 58.34 -11.32
C GLY A 92 10.71 57.34 -10.15
N GLY A 93 10.94 56.06 -10.48
CA GLY A 93 11.21 54.98 -9.53
C GLY A 93 9.95 54.34 -8.90
N GLY A 94 9.78 53.02 -8.84
CA GLY A 94 10.59 51.94 -9.41
C GLY A 94 10.34 50.61 -8.70
N GLY A 95 10.13 49.53 -9.46
CA GLY A 95 10.25 48.16 -8.94
C GLY A 95 9.01 47.26 -9.04
N TYR A 96 9.27 46.06 -9.55
CA TYR A 96 8.57 44.79 -9.36
C TYR A 96 7.42 44.39 -10.30
N ILE A 97 7.47 43.11 -10.65
CA ILE A 97 6.75 42.39 -11.71
C ILE A 97 6.11 41.16 -11.05
N ASN A 98 4.86 40.84 -11.39
CA ASN A 98 4.42 39.45 -11.57
C ASN A 98 3.11 39.39 -12.40
N PRO A 99 2.74 38.24 -13.00
CA PRO A 99 1.91 38.22 -14.20
C PRO A 99 0.54 37.55 -14.02
N GLY A 100 -0.34 37.71 -15.01
CA GLY A 100 -1.60 36.97 -15.15
C GLY A 100 -1.65 36.26 -16.50
N PHE A 101 -1.66 34.93 -16.48
CA PHE A 101 -1.77 34.07 -17.66
C PHE A 101 -3.25 33.81 -18.00
N GLY A 102 -3.59 33.67 -19.27
CA GLY A 102 -4.91 33.24 -19.72
C GLY A 102 -4.85 32.70 -21.14
N ILE A 103 -5.07 31.39 -21.31
CA ILE A 103 -5.20 30.73 -22.62
C ILE A 103 -6.50 29.93 -22.63
N SER A 104 -7.23 30.05 -23.74
CA SER A 104 -8.36 29.21 -24.11
C SER A 104 -8.26 28.91 -25.60
N SER A 105 -8.41 27.66 -26.02
CA SER A 105 -8.88 27.23 -27.35
C SER A 105 -8.91 25.70 -27.48
N ASP A 106 -10.11 25.15 -27.42
CA ASP A 106 -10.73 24.30 -28.45
C ASP A 106 -9.94 23.29 -29.32
N VAL A 107 -10.43 22.05 -29.25
CA VAL A 107 -10.85 21.09 -30.32
C VAL A 107 -9.87 20.40 -31.31
N ASP A 108 -9.93 19.06 -31.22
CA ASP A 108 -10.12 18.03 -32.27
C ASP A 108 -9.03 17.52 -33.26
N SER A 109 -8.94 16.17 -33.26
CA SER A 109 -9.00 15.24 -34.40
C SER A 109 -7.80 14.83 -35.31
N PHE A 110 -7.84 13.50 -35.56
CA PHE A 110 -7.34 12.70 -36.70
C PHE A 110 -5.84 12.34 -36.89
N SER A 111 -5.52 11.11 -36.45
CA SER A 111 -4.96 9.98 -37.24
C SER A 111 -4.02 10.22 -38.43
N THR A 112 -2.81 9.63 -38.40
CA THR A 112 -2.38 8.52 -39.31
C THR A 112 -0.92 8.06 -39.10
N GLU A 113 -0.71 6.75 -39.01
CA GLU A 113 0.50 6.05 -39.49
C GLU A 113 0.33 5.74 -41.01
N PRO A 114 1.36 5.39 -41.83
CA PRO A 114 2.40 4.40 -41.48
C PRO A 114 3.79 4.43 -42.20
N LYS A 115 4.65 3.46 -41.82
CA LYS A 115 5.71 2.77 -42.62
C LYS A 115 6.93 3.54 -43.16
N GLY A 116 8.13 3.02 -42.83
CA GLY A 116 9.37 3.27 -43.58
C GLY A 116 10.59 2.52 -43.01
N ALA A 117 11.01 1.43 -43.65
CA ALA A 117 12.09 0.57 -43.16
C ALA A 117 13.51 1.12 -43.42
N SER A 118 14.49 0.72 -42.60
CA SER A 118 15.75 0.09 -43.09
C SER A 118 16.69 -0.36 -41.96
N ARG A 119 17.48 -1.40 -42.26
CA ARG A 119 18.53 -2.04 -41.42
C ARG A 119 19.84 -2.02 -42.21
N PRO A 120 21.01 -1.83 -41.57
CA PRO A 120 22.08 -2.85 -41.60
C PRO A 120 22.54 -3.20 -40.16
N SER A 121 22.85 -4.44 -39.74
CA SER A 121 23.98 -5.33 -40.12
C SER A 121 25.38 -4.69 -39.99
N ALA A 122 26.43 -5.30 -39.41
CA ALA A 122 26.59 -6.49 -38.54
C ALA A 122 28.07 -6.55 -38.02
N LEU A 123 28.38 -7.52 -37.14
CA LEU A 123 29.71 -8.12 -36.87
C LEU A 123 30.82 -7.32 -36.11
N ALA A 124 31.21 -7.85 -34.94
CA ALA A 124 32.58 -8.24 -34.50
C ALA A 124 32.62 -8.41 -32.97
N THR A 125 32.57 -9.62 -32.39
CA THR A 125 33.70 -10.52 -32.04
C THR A 125 34.93 -9.86 -31.41
N ALA A 126 35.05 -9.92 -30.08
CA ALA A 126 36.34 -10.09 -29.37
C ALA A 126 36.10 -10.65 -27.95
N SER A 127 36.82 -11.69 -27.56
CA SER A 127 36.84 -12.21 -26.18
C SER A 127 38.06 -11.67 -25.42
N LEU A 128 37.93 -11.41 -24.12
CA LEU A 128 39.08 -11.37 -23.21
C LEU A 128 38.82 -12.21 -21.97
N LYS A 129 39.75 -13.14 -21.70
CA LYS A 129 39.83 -13.91 -20.45
C LYS A 129 40.62 -13.12 -19.42
N GLY A 130 40.16 -13.09 -18.17
CA GLY A 130 40.92 -12.67 -17.00
C GLY A 130 40.81 -13.75 -15.92
N SER A 131 41.92 -14.08 -15.25
CA SER A 131 42.04 -15.20 -14.31
C SER A 131 42.68 -14.77 -12.99
N GLY A 132 42.32 -15.42 -11.89
CA GLY A 132 42.84 -15.19 -10.53
C GLY A 132 41.81 -14.47 -9.62
N MET A 133 41.69 -14.78 -8.32
CA MET A 133 42.47 -15.68 -7.46
C MET A 133 41.55 -16.52 -6.55
N LYS A 134 42.06 -17.65 -6.04
CA LYS A 134 41.35 -18.59 -5.14
C LYS A 134 42.35 -19.09 -4.09
N LEU A 135 42.09 -18.88 -2.79
CA LEU A 135 42.77 -19.42 -1.59
C LEU A 135 42.26 -18.59 -0.37
N GLY A 136 42.03 -19.10 0.85
CA GLY A 136 41.97 -20.50 1.30
C GLY A 136 41.80 -20.62 2.83
N LYS A 137 40.89 -21.52 3.26
CA LYS A 137 40.78 -22.25 4.54
C LYS A 137 40.68 -21.50 5.90
N SER A 138 39.92 -22.15 6.79
CA SER A 138 39.62 -21.76 8.17
C SER A 138 40.69 -22.20 9.17
N GLN A 139 40.90 -21.40 10.23
CA GLN A 139 41.19 -21.85 11.61
C GLN A 139 41.31 -20.62 12.55
N ARG A 140 40.31 -20.38 13.42
CA ARG A 140 40.41 -19.61 14.69
C ARG A 140 39.12 -19.48 15.53
N SER A 141 38.13 -20.35 15.35
CA SER A 141 36.84 -20.29 16.09
C SER A 141 36.89 -20.76 17.55
N ASN A 142 37.91 -21.54 17.94
CA ASN A 142 37.85 -22.31 19.19
C ASN A 142 38.55 -21.65 20.39
N GLN A 143 39.18 -20.48 20.23
CA GLN A 143 39.91 -19.81 21.32
C GLN A 143 39.11 -18.68 22.01
N PHE A 144 37.90 -18.39 21.52
CA PHE A 144 37.01 -17.35 22.05
C PHE A 144 35.89 -17.94 22.93
N LEU A 145 35.37 -19.11 22.57
CA LEU A 145 34.34 -19.85 23.30
C LEU A 145 34.80 -20.37 24.68
N GLU A 146 36.11 -20.55 24.88
CA GLU A 146 36.68 -21.01 26.15
C GLU A 146 36.74 -19.88 27.18
N SER A 147 36.98 -18.64 26.74
CA SER A 147 37.05 -17.46 27.62
C SER A 147 35.69 -17.11 28.24
N LEU A 148 34.59 -17.33 27.53
CA LEU A 148 33.21 -17.09 28.01
C LEU A 148 32.69 -18.17 28.97
N LYS A 149 33.46 -19.24 29.23
CA LYS A 149 33.16 -20.23 30.28
C LYS A 149 33.88 -19.95 31.61
N ALA A 150 34.74 -18.92 31.66
CA ALA A 150 35.54 -18.60 32.84
C ALA A 150 34.89 -17.55 33.76
N GLU A 151 33.90 -16.79 33.28
CA GLU A 151 33.11 -15.85 34.08
C GLU A 151 31.79 -16.53 34.49
N GLY A 152 31.84 -17.25 35.62
CA GLY A 152 30.71 -18.03 36.10
C GLY A 152 29.71 -17.21 36.91
N GLU A 153 28.50 -17.04 36.38
CA GLU A 153 27.30 -16.78 37.18
C GLU A 153 26.22 -17.82 36.88
N ASN A 154 25.78 -18.51 37.93
CA ASN A 154 24.58 -19.36 37.89
C ASN A 154 23.37 -18.49 38.23
N ILE A 155 22.40 -18.39 37.32
CA ILE A 155 21.08 -17.83 37.62
C ILE A 155 20.03 -18.91 37.40
N VAL A 156 19.16 -19.05 38.40
CA VAL A 156 18.21 -20.16 38.58
C VAL A 156 16.96 -19.95 37.74
N GLU A 157 16.42 -21.02 37.16
CA GLU A 157 15.09 -21.05 36.55
C GLU A 157 13.99 -20.95 37.61
N ASP A 158 13.24 -19.84 37.65
CA ASP A 158 11.79 -19.84 37.93
C ASP A 158 11.14 -18.50 37.51
N VAL A 159 9.81 -18.45 37.57
CA VAL A 159 8.87 -17.34 37.24
C VAL A 159 8.46 -17.25 35.77
N THR A 160 7.36 -17.94 35.47
CA THR A 160 6.49 -17.68 34.30
C THR A 160 5.73 -16.36 34.42
N PRO A 161 5.84 -15.44 33.43
CA PRO A 161 4.93 -14.29 33.30
C PRO A 161 3.63 -14.67 32.57
N PRO A 162 2.50 -13.98 32.82
CA PRO A 162 1.22 -14.26 32.18
C PRO A 162 1.17 -13.79 30.71
N VAL A 163 0.34 -14.47 29.92
CA VAL A 163 0.18 -14.25 28.47
C VAL A 163 -0.39 -12.86 28.16
N GLY A 164 0.42 -12.01 27.52
CA GLY A 164 -0.07 -10.84 26.78
C GLY A 164 -0.48 -11.26 25.35
N LEU A 165 -1.65 -10.84 24.89
CA LEU A 165 -2.20 -11.20 23.58
C LEU A 165 -1.50 -10.43 22.44
N SER A 166 -0.28 -10.84 22.08
CA SER A 166 0.28 -10.53 20.76
C SER A 166 -0.53 -11.25 19.69
N ARG A 167 -1.06 -10.52 18.70
CA ARG A 167 -1.71 -11.08 17.50
C ARG A 167 -0.81 -12.18 16.92
N PRO A 168 -1.28 -13.42 16.71
CA PRO A 168 -0.44 -14.48 16.20
C PRO A 168 0.17 -14.07 14.85
N ALA A 169 1.48 -14.22 14.70
CA ALA A 169 2.06 -14.38 13.37
C ALA A 169 1.30 -15.53 12.70
N ALA A 170 0.79 -15.30 11.49
CA ALA A 170 -0.06 -16.28 10.81
C ALA A 170 0.69 -17.63 10.78
N ALA A 171 0.08 -18.67 11.35
CA ALA A 171 0.70 -19.99 11.40
C ALA A 171 1.12 -20.40 9.97
N PRO A 172 2.29 -21.02 9.79
CA PRO A 172 2.71 -21.49 8.47
C PRO A 172 1.60 -22.41 7.92
N PRO A 173 1.22 -22.28 6.63
CA PRO A 173 0.12 -23.07 6.07
C PRO A 173 0.38 -24.56 6.34
N THR A 174 -0.57 -25.21 7.01
CA THR A 174 -0.48 -26.63 7.36
C THR A 174 -1.08 -27.53 6.30
N ASP A 175 -1.96 -27.00 5.46
CA ASP A 175 -2.64 -27.76 4.41
C ASP A 175 -1.84 -27.72 3.09
N PRO A 176 -1.65 -28.86 2.40
CA PRO A 176 -0.91 -28.91 1.13
C PRO A 176 -1.43 -27.98 0.04
N ILE A 177 -2.75 -27.77 0.03
CA ILE A 177 -3.48 -26.91 -0.89
C ILE A 177 -4.34 -25.95 -0.07
N THR A 178 -4.12 -24.65 -0.23
CA THR A 178 -4.91 -23.59 0.42
C THR A 178 -5.42 -22.61 -0.61
N PHE A 179 -6.73 -22.33 -0.56
CA PHE A 179 -7.35 -21.23 -1.30
C PHE A 179 -7.60 -20.03 -0.40
N ILE A 180 -7.32 -18.85 -0.92
CA ILE A 180 -7.57 -17.57 -0.25
C ILE A 180 -8.48 -16.74 -1.14
N ILE A 181 -9.72 -16.54 -0.70
CA ILE A 181 -10.71 -15.64 -1.28
C ILE A 181 -10.66 -14.35 -0.46
N GLU A 182 -10.10 -13.30 -1.04
CA GLU A 182 -9.92 -12.00 -0.39
C GLU A 182 -10.71 -10.95 -1.16
N GLU A 183 -11.58 -10.22 -0.46
CA GLU A 183 -12.25 -9.01 -0.95
C GLU A 183 -11.82 -7.78 -0.15
N LYS A 184 -11.61 -6.68 -0.88
CA LYS A 184 -11.30 -5.36 -0.36
C LYS A 184 -12.41 -4.39 -0.73
N LEU A 185 -13.08 -3.85 0.28
CA LEU A 185 -14.12 -2.84 0.14
C LEU A 185 -13.52 -1.43 0.24
N ASN A 186 -13.81 -0.62 -0.78
CA ASN A 186 -13.56 0.80 -0.81
C ASN A 186 -14.91 1.53 -0.91
N ALA A 187 -15.28 2.30 0.11
CA ALA A 187 -16.54 3.02 0.17
C ALA A 187 -16.34 4.44 0.70
N THR A 188 -17.04 5.40 0.09
CA THR A 188 -17.15 6.77 0.58
C THR A 188 -18.64 7.09 0.66
N LEU A 189 -19.13 7.24 1.88
CA LEU A 189 -20.50 7.61 2.20
C LEU A 189 -20.55 9.11 2.53
N LYS A 190 -21.69 9.75 2.34
CA LYS A 190 -21.88 11.15 2.73
C LYS A 190 -22.47 11.24 4.14
N LYS A 191 -22.17 12.32 4.85
CA LYS A 191 -22.72 12.64 6.18
C LYS A 191 -24.25 12.73 6.25
N ASP A 192 -24.94 13.01 5.13
CA ASP A 192 -26.40 13.07 5.01
C ASP A 192 -27.03 11.73 4.58
N GLY A 193 -26.20 10.69 4.47
CA GLY A 193 -26.57 9.38 3.95
C GLY A 193 -26.23 9.20 2.47
N GLY A 194 -26.22 7.94 2.06
CA GLY A 194 -26.01 7.53 0.68
C GLY A 194 -24.56 7.47 0.21
N ILE A 195 -24.38 6.86 -0.96
CA ILE A 195 -23.07 6.50 -1.53
C ILE A 195 -22.52 7.64 -2.40
N SER A 196 -21.26 8.03 -2.17
CA SER A 196 -20.46 8.80 -3.14
C SER A 196 -19.62 7.88 -4.03
N SER A 197 -19.07 6.79 -3.49
CA SER A 197 -18.42 5.73 -4.26
C SER A 197 -18.46 4.41 -3.50
N PHE A 198 -18.65 3.29 -4.21
CA PHE A 198 -18.63 1.95 -3.64
C PHE A 198 -17.97 0.99 -4.64
N ASP A 199 -16.88 0.36 -4.22
CA ASP A 199 -15.97 -0.44 -5.05
C ASP A 199 -15.44 -1.64 -4.27
N VAL A 200 -15.81 -2.84 -4.69
CA VAL A 200 -15.31 -4.10 -4.12
C VAL A 200 -14.35 -4.73 -5.12
N GLN A 201 -13.13 -5.00 -4.69
CA GLN A 201 -12.11 -5.70 -5.49
C GLN A 201 -11.79 -7.03 -4.84
N GLY A 202 -11.90 -8.12 -5.59
CA GLY A 202 -11.72 -9.47 -5.07
C GLY A 202 -10.71 -10.30 -5.85
N THR A 203 -10.05 -11.22 -5.16
CA THR A 203 -9.07 -12.17 -5.72
C THR A 203 -9.25 -13.55 -5.11
N LEU A 204 -9.21 -14.60 -5.94
CA LEU A 204 -9.00 -15.99 -5.52
C LEU A 204 -7.55 -16.33 -5.77
N SER A 205 -6.82 -16.70 -4.73
CA SER A 205 -5.43 -17.14 -4.80
C SER A 205 -5.31 -18.61 -4.37
N LEU A 206 -4.37 -19.32 -5.00
CA LEU A 206 -3.99 -20.70 -4.70
C LEU A 206 -2.56 -20.73 -4.16
N GLN A 207 -2.39 -21.28 -2.96
CA GLN A 207 -1.12 -21.60 -2.37
C GLN A 207 -0.92 -23.12 -2.36
N LEU A 208 0.25 -23.58 -2.80
CA LEU A 208 0.66 -24.97 -2.84
C LEU A 208 1.99 -25.14 -2.10
N LEU A 209 2.04 -26.13 -1.21
CA LEU A 209 3.26 -26.50 -0.47
C LEU A 209 4.12 -27.50 -1.24
N ASN A 210 3.50 -28.51 -1.88
CA ASN A 210 4.21 -29.59 -2.58
C ASN A 210 3.99 -29.51 -4.09
N GLU A 211 5.00 -29.95 -4.87
CA GLU A 211 4.93 -29.94 -6.34
C GLU A 211 3.94 -30.98 -6.91
N ASP A 212 3.79 -32.12 -6.21
CA ASP A 212 2.88 -33.20 -6.60
C ASP A 212 1.40 -32.75 -6.59
N ASP A 213 1.03 -31.81 -5.71
CA ASP A 213 -0.31 -31.25 -5.58
C ASP A 213 -0.66 -30.23 -6.68
N GLY A 214 0.28 -29.87 -7.55
CA GLY A 214 0.09 -28.84 -8.59
C GLY A 214 -0.71 -29.30 -9.81
N GLN A 215 -0.89 -30.60 -10.05
CA GLN A 215 -1.62 -31.12 -11.22
C GLN A 215 -3.11 -31.33 -10.93
N ILE A 216 -3.81 -30.22 -10.67
CA ILE A 216 -5.22 -30.18 -10.30
C ILE A 216 -6.06 -29.30 -11.23
N GLN A 217 -7.38 -29.48 -11.16
CA GLN A 217 -8.39 -28.56 -11.67
C GLN A 217 -9.27 -28.14 -10.48
N VAL A 218 -9.69 -26.88 -10.45
CA VAL A 218 -10.44 -26.31 -9.32
C VAL A 218 -11.85 -25.95 -9.78
N GLU A 219 -12.85 -26.59 -9.20
CA GLU A 219 -14.27 -26.32 -9.48
C GLU A 219 -14.77 -25.21 -8.56
N VAL A 220 -15.36 -24.15 -9.12
CA VAL A 220 -15.84 -22.99 -8.35
C VAL A 220 -17.33 -22.71 -8.57
N GLU A 221 -18.00 -22.22 -7.54
CA GLU A 221 -19.34 -21.63 -7.61
C GLU A 221 -19.17 -20.11 -7.81
N THR A 222 -19.74 -19.55 -8.87
CA THR A 222 -19.61 -18.13 -9.24
C THR A 222 -20.97 -17.43 -9.22
N ASN A 223 -21.01 -16.16 -8.83
CA ASN A 223 -22.20 -15.33 -8.99
C ASN A 223 -22.28 -14.77 -10.43
N PRO A 224 -23.34 -15.06 -11.21
CA PRO A 224 -23.47 -14.57 -12.60
C PRO A 224 -23.52 -13.05 -12.76
N SER A 225 -23.81 -12.28 -11.70
CA SER A 225 -23.77 -10.81 -11.75
C SER A 225 -22.35 -10.22 -11.68
N VAL A 226 -21.33 -11.05 -11.44
CA VAL A 226 -19.96 -10.63 -11.15
C VAL A 226 -19.02 -10.94 -12.31
N ALA A 227 -18.28 -9.93 -12.78
CA ALA A 227 -17.39 -10.05 -13.92
C ALA A 227 -16.00 -10.59 -13.51
N PHE A 228 -15.84 -11.92 -13.52
CA PHE A 228 -14.57 -12.59 -13.22
C PHE A 228 -13.56 -12.53 -14.38
N LYS A 229 -12.29 -12.30 -14.04
CA LYS A 229 -11.13 -12.33 -14.96
C LYS A 229 -10.15 -13.41 -14.54
N THR A 230 -9.88 -14.35 -15.45
CA THR A 230 -8.90 -15.43 -15.25
C THR A 230 -7.46 -14.98 -15.44
N HIS A 231 -6.54 -15.58 -14.69
CA HIS A 231 -5.09 -15.41 -14.90
C HIS A 231 -4.67 -15.86 -16.31
N PRO A 232 -3.67 -15.22 -16.97
CA PRO A 232 -3.30 -15.52 -18.37
C PRO A 232 -2.95 -16.99 -18.68
N ASN A 233 -2.53 -17.77 -17.68
CA ASN A 233 -2.22 -19.20 -17.83
C ASN A 233 -3.41 -20.14 -17.58
N ILE A 234 -4.61 -19.63 -17.24
CA ILE A 234 -5.84 -20.42 -17.03
C ILE A 234 -6.62 -20.60 -18.33
N ASN A 235 -7.21 -21.78 -18.53
CA ASN A 235 -8.13 -22.05 -19.61
C ASN A 235 -9.45 -21.28 -19.40
N LYS A 236 -9.58 -20.13 -20.07
CA LYS A 236 -10.78 -19.27 -19.99
C LYS A 236 -12.03 -19.94 -20.56
N GLU A 237 -11.91 -20.80 -21.57
CA GLU A 237 -13.09 -21.47 -22.14
C GLU A 237 -13.68 -22.50 -21.18
N LEU A 238 -12.81 -23.27 -20.50
CA LEU A 238 -13.23 -24.24 -19.49
C LEU A 238 -13.90 -23.53 -18.30
N PHE A 239 -13.30 -22.45 -17.80
CA PHE A 239 -13.92 -21.62 -16.76
C PHE A 239 -15.29 -21.07 -17.20
N ASN A 240 -15.40 -20.51 -18.40
CA ASN A 240 -16.64 -19.92 -18.91
C ASN A 240 -17.77 -20.94 -19.19
N LYS A 241 -17.45 -22.22 -19.40
CA LYS A 241 -18.42 -23.28 -19.73
C LYS A 241 -18.82 -24.13 -18.53
N GLU A 242 -17.85 -24.42 -17.66
CA GLU A 242 -17.96 -25.45 -16.61
C GLU A 242 -17.61 -24.91 -15.22
N ASN A 243 -17.23 -23.63 -15.08
CA ASN A 243 -16.68 -23.04 -13.85
C ASN A 243 -15.44 -23.77 -13.30
N ILE A 244 -14.66 -24.42 -14.18
CA ILE A 244 -13.43 -25.12 -13.80
C ILE A 244 -12.19 -24.29 -14.16
N LEU A 245 -11.35 -24.02 -13.15
CA LEU A 245 -10.05 -23.39 -13.29
C LEU A 245 -8.97 -24.47 -13.47
N ALA A 246 -8.47 -24.58 -14.69
CA ALA A 246 -7.32 -25.42 -15.02
C ALA A 246 -6.27 -24.63 -15.81
N PRO A 247 -4.99 -25.02 -15.79
CA PRO A 247 -3.98 -24.49 -16.69
C PRO A 247 -4.36 -24.66 -18.17
N LYS A 248 -3.95 -23.72 -19.04
CA LYS A 248 -4.14 -23.81 -20.51
C LYS A 248 -3.45 -25.02 -21.14
N ASP A 249 -2.31 -25.40 -20.57
CA ASP A 249 -1.56 -26.58 -20.93
C ASP A 249 -1.83 -27.66 -19.88
N ALA A 250 -2.55 -28.71 -20.27
CA ALA A 250 -2.95 -29.80 -19.38
C ALA A 250 -1.78 -30.67 -18.90
N SER A 251 -0.55 -30.48 -19.42
CA SER A 251 0.66 -31.10 -18.88
C SER A 251 1.30 -30.30 -17.74
N ARG A 252 0.91 -29.02 -17.60
CA ARG A 252 1.55 -28.07 -16.69
C ARG A 252 0.88 -28.07 -15.31
N ALA A 253 1.69 -28.19 -14.27
CA ALA A 253 1.27 -27.99 -12.89
C ALA A 253 1.11 -26.49 -12.54
N PHE A 254 0.26 -26.20 -11.56
CA PHE A 254 0.30 -24.93 -10.83
C PHE A 254 1.63 -24.78 -10.07
N PRO A 255 2.17 -23.55 -9.97
CA PRO A 255 3.47 -23.31 -9.34
C PRO A 255 3.37 -23.32 -7.81
N VAL A 256 4.33 -23.97 -7.16
CA VAL A 256 4.52 -23.95 -5.70
C VAL A 256 5.19 -22.67 -5.21
N ASN A 257 5.20 -22.48 -3.89
CA ASN A 257 6.05 -21.51 -3.18
C ASN A 257 6.01 -20.08 -3.76
N GLN A 258 4.82 -19.66 -4.22
CA GLN A 258 4.61 -18.28 -4.67
C GLN A 258 4.60 -17.33 -3.46
N PRO A 259 5.21 -16.14 -3.55
CA PRO A 259 5.27 -15.18 -2.46
C PRO A 259 3.88 -14.58 -2.14
N GLY A 260 3.67 -14.17 -0.89
CA GLY A 260 2.40 -13.58 -0.45
C GLY A 260 1.27 -14.60 -0.39
N ASN A 261 0.07 -14.22 -0.85
CA ASN A 261 -1.15 -15.02 -0.78
C ASN A 261 -1.23 -16.16 -1.84
N GLY A 262 -0.14 -16.44 -2.56
CA GLY A 262 -0.08 -17.48 -3.60
C GLY A 262 -0.34 -16.99 -5.02
N LEU A 263 -0.64 -17.92 -5.94
CA LEU A 263 -0.99 -17.60 -7.33
C LEU A 263 -2.45 -17.12 -7.43
N ALA A 264 -2.66 -15.87 -7.79
CA ALA A 264 -4.00 -15.36 -8.14
C ALA A 264 -4.56 -16.08 -9.39
N LEU A 265 -5.65 -16.84 -9.23
CA LEU A 265 -6.34 -17.58 -10.29
C LEU A 265 -7.46 -16.75 -10.95
N LEU A 266 -8.27 -16.07 -10.13
CA LEU A 266 -9.35 -15.17 -10.54
C LEU A 266 -9.19 -13.81 -9.87
N LYS A 267 -9.60 -12.75 -10.57
CA LYS A 267 -9.84 -11.41 -10.02
C LYS A 267 -11.18 -10.87 -10.51
N TRP A 268 -11.89 -10.14 -9.66
CA TRP A 268 -13.14 -9.46 -9.99
C TRP A 268 -13.18 -8.06 -9.38
N ARG A 269 -14.07 -7.23 -9.90
CA ARG A 269 -14.32 -5.87 -9.40
C ARG A 269 -15.78 -5.54 -9.60
N ASN A 270 -16.47 -5.19 -8.53
CA ASN A 270 -17.87 -4.80 -8.52
C ASN A 270 -17.96 -3.33 -8.07
N GLN A 271 -18.74 -2.53 -8.79
CA GLN A 271 -19.06 -1.16 -8.43
C GLN A 271 -20.57 -1.03 -8.32
N SER A 272 -21.04 -0.21 -7.38
CA SER A 272 -22.46 0.02 -7.17
C SER A 272 -22.75 1.44 -6.73
N SER A 273 -24.01 1.84 -6.90
CA SER A 273 -24.63 3.01 -6.27
C SER A 273 -25.87 2.61 -5.46
N ASP A 274 -26.06 1.31 -5.20
CA ASP A 274 -27.15 0.75 -4.41
C ASP A 274 -26.80 0.81 -2.92
N GLU A 275 -27.52 1.66 -2.20
CA GLU A 275 -27.32 1.91 -0.77
C GLU A 275 -27.65 0.70 0.10
N SER A 276 -28.44 -0.27 -0.39
CA SER A 276 -28.73 -1.52 0.33
C SER A 276 -27.52 -2.45 0.44
N LEU A 277 -26.44 -2.21 -0.30
CA LEU A 277 -25.21 -3.00 -0.23
C LEU A 277 -24.21 -2.47 0.82
N VAL A 278 -24.51 -1.36 1.50
CA VAL A 278 -23.62 -0.75 2.50
C VAL A 278 -23.62 -1.60 3.79
N PRO A 279 -22.50 -2.22 4.21
CA PRO A 279 -22.51 -3.12 5.37
C PRO A 279 -22.72 -2.43 6.71
N LEU A 280 -22.29 -1.16 6.83
CA LEU A 280 -22.35 -0.38 8.07
C LEU A 280 -22.55 1.11 7.76
N THR A 281 -23.75 1.63 7.99
CA THR A 281 -23.98 3.08 7.94
C THR A 281 -23.54 3.71 9.26
N ILE A 282 -23.03 4.95 9.21
CA ILE A 282 -22.65 5.73 10.40
C ILE A 282 -23.33 7.10 10.29
N ASN A 283 -24.13 7.44 11.28
CA ASN A 283 -24.74 8.76 11.45
C ASN A 283 -23.97 9.52 12.53
N CYS A 284 -23.67 10.81 12.32
CA CYS A 284 -22.94 11.63 13.30
C CYS A 284 -23.56 13.02 13.41
N TRP A 285 -24.03 13.37 14.62
CA TRP A 285 -24.79 14.58 14.91
C TRP A 285 -24.08 15.49 15.94
N PRO A 286 -23.07 16.27 15.52
CA PRO A 286 -22.41 17.25 16.37
C PRO A 286 -23.30 18.48 16.64
N SER A 287 -23.54 18.77 17.92
CA SER A 287 -24.40 19.84 18.42
C SER A 287 -23.61 20.79 19.33
N VAL A 288 -23.44 22.06 18.91
CA VAL A 288 -22.70 23.07 19.68
C VAL A 288 -23.62 23.73 20.71
N SER A 289 -23.27 23.67 21.99
CA SER A 289 -24.02 24.31 23.09
C SER A 289 -23.07 25.04 24.03
N GLY A 290 -23.21 26.37 24.13
CA GLY A 290 -22.35 27.21 24.96
C GLY A 290 -20.87 27.11 24.57
N ASN A 291 -20.07 26.51 25.46
CA ASN A 291 -18.61 26.33 25.31
C ASN A 291 -18.22 24.87 25.00
N GLU A 292 -19.18 24.01 24.69
CA GLU A 292 -18.97 22.58 24.43
C GLU A 292 -19.62 22.18 23.09
N THR A 293 -19.11 21.11 22.49
CA THR A 293 -19.77 20.40 21.39
C THR A 293 -20.09 18.99 21.85
N TYR A 294 -21.37 18.64 21.79
CA TYR A 294 -21.92 17.33 22.11
C TYR A 294 -21.98 16.54 20.80
N VAL A 295 -21.44 15.33 20.77
CA VAL A 295 -21.39 14.50 19.55
C VAL A 295 -22.06 13.17 19.86
N ASN A 296 -23.16 12.88 19.17
CA ASN A 296 -23.78 11.55 19.13
C ASN A 296 -23.42 10.90 17.79
N ILE A 297 -22.95 9.66 17.83
CA ILE A 297 -22.61 8.84 16.67
C ILE A 297 -23.35 7.51 16.81
N GLU A 298 -24.05 7.10 15.77
CA GLU A 298 -24.82 5.85 15.73
C GLU A 298 -24.35 5.03 14.52
N TYR A 299 -24.19 3.72 14.71
CA TYR A 299 -24.02 2.78 13.60
C TYR A 299 -25.30 1.98 13.36
N GLU A 300 -25.54 1.59 12.11
CA GLU A 300 -26.54 0.58 11.74
C GLU A 300 -25.93 -0.39 10.72
N ALA A 301 -25.94 -1.69 11.05
CA ALA A 301 -25.29 -2.74 10.29
C ALA A 301 -26.30 -3.54 9.47
N PHE A 302 -25.99 -3.77 8.19
CA PHE A 302 -26.87 -4.54 7.31
C PHE A 302 -26.78 -6.04 7.59
N SER A 303 -27.94 -6.71 7.64
CA SER A 303 -28.09 -8.09 8.12
C SER A 303 -27.39 -9.17 7.29
N GLN A 304 -26.87 -8.84 6.10
CA GLN A 304 -26.10 -9.75 5.25
C GLN A 304 -24.67 -10.03 5.77
N PHE A 305 -24.11 -9.17 6.63
CA PHE A 305 -22.72 -9.27 7.07
C PHE A 305 -22.61 -9.30 8.60
N ASP A 306 -22.04 -10.36 9.14
CA ASP A 306 -21.53 -10.38 10.52
C ASP A 306 -20.12 -9.76 10.48
N LEU A 307 -19.95 -8.64 11.19
CA LEU A 307 -18.73 -7.83 11.16
C LEU A 307 -17.87 -8.12 12.38
N GLN A 308 -16.55 -8.12 12.20
CA GLN A 308 -15.57 -8.46 13.22
C GLN A 308 -14.45 -7.41 13.24
N ASN A 309 -13.95 -7.11 14.45
CA ASN A 309 -12.89 -6.12 14.68
C ASN A 309 -13.27 -4.75 14.11
N VAL A 310 -14.49 -4.28 14.41
CA VAL A 310 -15.02 -3.02 13.90
C VAL A 310 -14.37 -1.86 14.66
N VAL A 311 -13.76 -0.92 13.96
CA VAL A 311 -13.16 0.29 14.54
C VAL A 311 -13.62 1.51 13.76
N ILE A 312 -14.37 2.41 14.39
CA ILE A 312 -14.80 3.69 13.84
C ILE A 312 -13.86 4.76 14.40
N SER A 313 -13.04 5.35 13.54
CA SER A 313 -12.06 6.39 13.86
C SER A 313 -12.66 7.77 13.58
N VAL A 314 -12.89 8.53 14.65
CA VAL A 314 -13.50 9.86 14.62
C VAL A 314 -12.41 10.92 14.84
N PRO A 315 -12.11 11.78 13.84
CA PRO A 315 -11.21 12.91 14.05
C PRO A 315 -11.77 13.88 15.09
N LEU A 316 -10.88 14.46 15.90
CA LEU A 316 -11.23 15.43 16.93
C LEU A 316 -10.51 16.77 16.69
N PRO A 317 -11.05 17.88 17.22
CA PRO A 317 -10.30 19.13 17.33
C PRO A 317 -9.01 18.94 18.13
N THR A 318 -8.03 19.80 17.90
CA THR A 318 -6.82 19.87 18.73
C THR A 318 -7.21 20.19 20.17
N LEU A 319 -7.16 19.18 21.04
CA LEU A 319 -7.41 19.33 22.46
C LEU A 319 -6.15 19.79 23.20
N ARG A 320 -6.32 20.35 24.39
CA ARG A 320 -5.19 20.73 25.27
C ARG A 320 -4.57 19.47 25.87
N ASP A 321 -3.27 19.52 26.16
CA ASP A 321 -2.55 18.40 26.79
C ASP A 321 -3.26 17.90 28.06
N GLY A 322 -3.55 16.60 28.12
CA GLY A 322 -4.28 15.98 29.22
C GLY A 322 -5.81 16.13 29.22
N GLN A 323 -6.39 16.88 28.29
CA GLN A 323 -7.84 17.00 28.12
C GLN A 323 -8.30 16.13 26.94
N GLY A 324 -8.85 14.95 27.22
CA GLY A 324 -9.47 14.08 26.22
C GLY A 324 -10.96 14.37 25.99
N PRO A 325 -11.62 13.67 25.03
CA PRO A 325 -13.07 13.68 24.90
C PRO A 325 -13.73 13.07 26.14
N SER A 326 -14.80 13.68 26.64
CA SER A 326 -15.59 13.15 27.76
C SER A 326 -16.69 12.24 27.21
N VAL A 327 -16.40 10.95 27.07
CA VAL A 327 -17.40 9.92 26.73
C VAL A 327 -18.50 9.88 27.80
N ARG A 328 -19.76 9.77 27.36
CA ARG A 328 -20.97 9.76 28.19
C ARG A 328 -21.71 8.44 28.12
N GLN A 329 -21.84 7.89 26.91
CA GLN A 329 -22.47 6.62 26.60
C GLN A 329 -21.68 5.95 25.46
N ILE A 330 -21.56 4.62 25.49
CA ILE A 330 -20.87 3.86 24.46
C ILE A 330 -21.35 2.40 24.45
N ASP A 331 -21.64 1.90 23.25
CA ASP A 331 -21.80 0.47 22.99
C ASP A 331 -20.48 -0.10 22.45
N GLY A 332 -19.69 -0.74 23.31
CA GLY A 332 -18.33 -1.23 23.00
C GLY A 332 -17.25 -0.48 23.79
N GLU A 333 -16.05 -0.37 23.21
CA GLU A 333 -14.89 0.26 23.86
C GLU A 333 -14.44 1.53 23.14
N SER A 334 -13.79 2.45 23.85
CA SER A 334 -13.19 3.66 23.26
C SER A 334 -11.73 3.84 23.65
N ARG A 335 -10.94 4.31 22.68
CA ARG A 335 -9.53 4.67 22.85
C ARG A 335 -9.29 6.06 22.27
N TYR A 336 -8.74 6.98 23.06
CA TYR A 336 -8.33 8.30 22.58
C TYR A 336 -6.84 8.29 22.22
N ASP A 337 -6.53 8.57 20.95
CA ASP A 337 -5.17 8.85 20.48
C ASP A 337 -4.93 10.36 20.51
N SER A 338 -4.21 10.81 21.55
CA SER A 338 -3.84 12.22 21.74
C SER A 338 -2.75 12.72 20.77
N ARG A 339 -2.00 11.82 20.12
CA ARG A 339 -0.97 12.19 19.14
C ARG A 339 -1.57 12.52 17.78
N ASN A 340 -2.61 11.77 17.40
CA ASN A 340 -3.30 11.93 16.12
C ASN A 340 -4.61 12.72 16.23
N TYR A 341 -5.06 13.05 17.45
CA TYR A 341 -6.37 13.65 17.74
C TYR A 341 -7.53 12.81 17.17
N VAL A 342 -7.55 11.52 17.48
CA VAL A 342 -8.59 10.59 17.02
C VAL A 342 -9.22 9.88 18.21
N LEU A 343 -10.55 9.78 18.23
CA LEU A 343 -11.29 8.87 19.08
C LEU A 343 -11.62 7.61 18.28
N GLU A 344 -11.07 6.47 18.69
CA GLU A 344 -11.41 5.17 18.15
C GLU A 344 -12.54 4.56 18.98
N TRP A 345 -13.61 4.14 18.30
CA TRP A 345 -14.72 3.37 18.86
C TRP A 345 -14.63 1.95 18.32
N SER A 346 -14.45 0.97 19.21
CA SER A 346 -14.21 -0.43 18.85
C SER A 346 -15.38 -1.32 19.29
N ILE A 347 -15.81 -2.19 18.36
CA ILE A 347 -16.80 -3.24 18.60
C ILE A 347 -16.25 -4.56 18.04
N ASP A 348 -16.00 -5.54 18.91
CA ASP A 348 -15.37 -6.81 18.53
C ASP A 348 -16.19 -7.61 17.51
N HIS A 349 -17.52 -7.62 17.69
CA HIS A 349 -18.46 -8.37 16.86
C HIS A 349 -19.76 -7.57 16.68
N ILE A 350 -20.25 -7.44 15.44
CA ILE A 350 -21.59 -6.94 15.13
C ILE A 350 -22.35 -8.03 14.38
N ASP A 351 -23.39 -8.55 15.01
CA ASP A 351 -24.28 -9.59 14.49
C ASP A 351 -25.76 -9.24 14.76
N ASN A 352 -26.64 -10.22 14.61
CA ASN A 352 -28.09 -10.07 14.79
C ASN A 352 -28.53 -9.66 16.22
N THR A 353 -27.64 -9.69 17.21
CA THR A 353 -27.91 -9.24 18.59
C THR A 353 -27.66 -7.75 18.81
N ASN A 354 -26.82 -7.11 18.01
CA ASN A 354 -26.36 -5.73 18.20
C ASN A 354 -26.19 -4.95 16.87
N ARG A 355 -27.15 -5.11 15.94
CA ARG A 355 -27.16 -4.45 14.62
C ARG A 355 -27.14 -2.92 14.64
N SER A 356 -27.46 -2.30 15.77
CA SER A 356 -27.24 -0.88 16.00
C SER A 356 -26.55 -0.65 17.34
N GLY A 357 -25.87 0.48 17.45
CA GLY A 357 -25.19 0.92 18.66
C GLY A 357 -24.81 2.39 18.57
N CYS A 358 -24.45 2.99 19.69
CA CYS A 358 -24.21 4.43 19.81
C CYS A 358 -22.95 4.78 20.62
N LEU A 359 -22.43 5.97 20.37
CA LEU A 359 -21.34 6.61 21.08
C LEU A 359 -21.69 8.10 21.28
N GLU A 360 -21.83 8.51 22.53
CA GLU A 360 -21.99 9.90 22.91
C GLU A 360 -20.73 10.41 23.64
N PHE A 361 -20.20 11.55 23.20
CA PHE A 361 -19.10 12.23 23.90
C PHE A 361 -19.20 13.76 23.80
N VAL A 362 -18.47 14.44 24.68
CA VAL A 362 -18.40 15.90 24.74
C VAL A 362 -16.96 16.37 24.60
N VAL A 363 -16.74 17.39 23.77
CA VAL A 363 -15.47 18.11 23.61
C VAL A 363 -15.66 19.61 23.85
N PRO A 364 -14.59 20.39 24.11
CA PRO A 364 -14.64 21.84 24.03
C PRO A 364 -15.19 22.30 22.67
N ARG A 365 -15.85 23.46 22.65
CA ARG A 365 -16.50 24.05 21.46
C ARG A 365 -15.60 23.98 20.21
N ALA A 366 -16.06 23.20 19.24
CA ALA A 366 -15.41 23.00 17.96
C ALA A 366 -16.43 23.08 16.81
N ASP A 367 -15.94 23.31 15.60
CA ASP A 367 -16.75 23.30 14.38
C ASP A 367 -17.19 21.86 14.05
N PRO A 368 -18.49 21.60 13.80
CA PRO A 368 -19.01 20.32 13.30
C PRO A 368 -18.22 19.66 12.17
N ALA A 369 -17.59 20.42 11.28
CA ALA A 369 -16.81 19.89 10.16
C ALA A 369 -15.54 19.14 10.60
N VAL A 370 -15.05 19.37 11.83
CA VAL A 370 -13.80 18.76 12.34
C VAL A 370 -13.95 17.27 12.64
N PHE A 371 -15.18 16.78 12.85
CA PHE A 371 -15.44 15.35 13.12
C PHE A 371 -15.46 14.48 11.86
N PHE A 372 -15.12 15.05 10.70
CA PHE A 372 -15.10 14.39 9.40
C PHE A 372 -13.72 14.58 8.72
N PRO A 373 -13.26 13.61 7.89
CA PRO A 373 -13.91 12.36 7.56
C PRO A 373 -13.74 11.29 8.64
N MET A 374 -14.82 10.62 9.04
CA MET A 374 -14.72 9.41 9.88
C MET A 374 -14.21 8.26 9.02
N SER A 375 -13.30 7.44 9.54
CA SER A 375 -12.80 6.24 8.86
C SER A 375 -13.26 4.98 9.59
N VAL A 376 -13.63 3.93 8.85
CA VAL A 376 -14.14 2.67 9.42
C VAL A 376 -13.23 1.51 9.01
N HIS A 377 -12.82 0.71 9.98
CA HIS A 377 -12.20 -0.58 9.74
C HIS A 377 -13.13 -1.72 10.16
N PHE A 378 -13.25 -2.78 9.36
CA PHE A 378 -13.83 -4.04 9.78
C PHE A 378 -13.39 -5.21 8.88
N THR A 379 -13.65 -6.42 9.37
CA THR A 379 -13.50 -7.67 8.62
C THR A 379 -14.80 -8.48 8.67
N ALA A 380 -15.05 -9.33 7.67
CA ALA A 380 -16.16 -10.27 7.65
C ALA A 380 -15.78 -11.55 6.89
N THR A 381 -16.51 -12.64 7.10
CA THR A 381 -16.32 -13.92 6.37
C THR A 381 -17.25 -14.07 5.17
N ASN A 382 -18.35 -13.32 5.12
CA ASN A 382 -19.23 -13.21 3.95
C ASN A 382 -18.68 -12.19 2.95
N THR A 383 -18.95 -12.40 1.65
CA THR A 383 -18.38 -11.63 0.53
C THR A 383 -19.43 -11.23 -0.49
N PHE A 384 -19.22 -10.11 -1.18
CA PHE A 384 -20.10 -9.62 -2.24
C PHE A 384 -20.01 -10.46 -3.51
N GLY A 385 -18.82 -10.96 -3.85
CA GLY A 385 -18.57 -11.76 -5.04
C GLY A 385 -19.26 -13.12 -5.04
N GLY A 386 -19.63 -13.65 -3.87
CA GLY A 386 -20.29 -14.95 -3.71
C GLY A 386 -19.47 -16.16 -4.17
N LEU A 387 -18.18 -15.96 -4.47
CA LEU A 387 -17.30 -17.00 -5.00
C LEU A 387 -17.00 -18.05 -3.92
N LYS A 388 -17.06 -19.33 -4.29
CA LYS A 388 -16.60 -20.45 -3.46
C LYS A 388 -15.79 -21.43 -4.29
N VAL A 389 -14.80 -22.07 -3.69
CA VAL A 389 -14.25 -23.33 -4.22
C VAL A 389 -15.14 -24.45 -3.72
N VAL A 390 -15.61 -25.30 -4.63
CA VAL A 390 -16.49 -26.43 -4.33
C VAL A 390 -15.67 -27.72 -4.24
N ASN A 391 -14.73 -27.91 -5.17
CA ASN A 391 -14.06 -29.18 -5.34
C ASN A 391 -12.68 -29.04 -6.00
N ILE A 392 -11.84 -30.07 -5.86
CA ILE A 392 -10.58 -30.22 -6.59
C ILE A 392 -10.56 -31.57 -7.30
N LEU A 393 -10.28 -31.55 -8.60
CA LEU A 393 -10.15 -32.75 -9.44
C LEU A 393 -8.68 -32.97 -9.82
N PRO A 394 -8.04 -34.10 -9.46
CA PRO A 394 -6.68 -34.41 -9.88
C PRO A 394 -6.63 -34.69 -11.40
N GLN A 395 -5.72 -34.03 -12.13
CA GLN A 395 -5.65 -34.14 -13.60
C GLN A 395 -5.27 -35.55 -14.09
N ARG A 396 -4.55 -36.33 -13.26
CA ARG A 396 -4.20 -37.74 -13.57
C ARG A 396 -5.27 -38.75 -13.12
N GLY A 397 -6.41 -38.27 -12.62
CA GLY A 397 -7.39 -39.09 -11.90
C GLY A 397 -6.90 -39.49 -10.50
N GLY A 398 -7.79 -40.11 -9.73
CA GLY A 398 -7.55 -40.46 -8.33
C GLY A 398 -8.60 -39.86 -7.40
N LEU A 399 -8.31 -39.88 -6.09
CA LEU A 399 -9.15 -39.23 -5.09
C LEU A 399 -8.93 -37.71 -5.10
N ALA A 400 -9.99 -36.93 -4.87
CA ALA A 400 -9.89 -35.49 -4.68
C ALA A 400 -8.95 -35.18 -3.51
N PRO A 401 -7.92 -34.33 -3.68
CA PRO A 401 -7.03 -33.96 -2.60
C PRO A 401 -7.76 -33.09 -1.57
N LYS A 402 -7.31 -33.16 -0.31
CA LYS A 402 -7.82 -32.26 0.73
C LYS A 402 -7.28 -30.86 0.52
N TYR A 403 -8.11 -29.87 0.83
CA TYR A 403 -7.75 -28.46 0.79
C TYR A 403 -8.40 -27.69 1.92
N SER A 404 -7.84 -26.52 2.23
CA SER A 404 -8.49 -25.51 3.05
C SER A 404 -8.88 -24.29 2.22
N GLN A 405 -9.97 -23.63 2.61
CA GLN A 405 -10.39 -22.36 2.03
C GLN A 405 -10.50 -21.31 3.15
N LYS A 406 -9.85 -20.17 2.96
CA LYS A 406 -10.03 -18.97 3.77
C LYS A 406 -10.78 -17.94 2.93
N THR A 407 -11.90 -17.44 3.46
CA THR A 407 -12.67 -16.34 2.86
C THR A 407 -12.63 -15.14 3.81
N ILE A 408 -12.28 -13.96 3.28
CA ILE A 408 -12.24 -12.71 4.05
C ILE A 408 -12.68 -11.52 3.19
N LEU A 409 -13.61 -10.75 3.71
CA LEU A 409 -13.87 -9.37 3.32
C LEU A 409 -13.15 -8.44 4.33
N SER A 410 -12.53 -7.38 3.82
CA SER A 410 -11.87 -6.36 4.64
C SER A 410 -12.10 -4.96 4.04
N THR A 411 -12.14 -3.93 4.88
CA THR A 411 -12.12 -2.54 4.39
C THR A 411 -10.69 -2.10 4.07
N ASP A 412 -10.52 -1.41 2.95
CA ASP A 412 -9.24 -0.81 2.50
C ASP A 412 -9.31 0.72 2.68
N ASN A 413 -10.36 1.35 2.15
CA ASN A 413 -10.73 2.73 2.44
C ASN A 413 -12.25 2.84 2.63
N TYR A 414 -12.74 2.93 3.86
CA TYR A 414 -14.15 3.13 4.17
C TYR A 414 -14.32 4.42 4.97
N GLN A 415 -15.00 5.42 4.40
CA GLN A 415 -15.07 6.76 4.98
C GLN A 415 -16.47 7.37 4.91
N VAL A 416 -16.78 8.24 5.87
CA VAL A 416 -17.97 9.10 5.87
C VAL A 416 -17.50 10.56 5.83
N VAL A 417 -17.98 11.33 4.84
CA VAL A 417 -17.46 12.65 4.45
C VAL A 417 -18.52 13.75 4.39
#